data_AF-A0A971UXX9-F1
#
_entry.id   AF-A0A971UXX9-F1
#
_cell.length_a   1.000
_cell.length_b   1.000
_cell.length_c   1.000
_cell.angle_alpha   90.00
_cell.angle_beta   90.00
_cell.angle_gamma   90.00
#
_symmetry.space_group_name_H-M   'P 1'
#
loop_
_entity.id
_entity.type
_entity.pdbx_description
1 polymer ?
#
loop_
_entity_poly.entity_id
_entity_poly.type
_entity_poly.pdbx_seq_one_letter_code
_entity_poly.pdbx_strand_id
1 'polypeptide(L)'
;MKIKMLALLSALIFITVLSGCVQYNIALEMDDNNIDKITVQIAYNEALLENLGEGEEADVQDELNTPLKEMGFLFDDTPNNNVVVTPITFEENGMVFKGTSYEVTYENESVLESTDERFKVIPLKDNTYRLQLKLNVTEEVEEVDASVENNEYLDMLGLLGGKMEFRIKTSSNVISHNADKVINGEYIWDLLSRFINNTGESEVFYIEYKVSEDAYVKNPVREEFIKKYNLAPNDPDFYGKALQKINILYGTDKGLELDSELLRLQGALIYARLLGLEDKIEEFAKTNPDYDSGFTDVPDWAKPTMNYLFYNKLVYGKGNNLYGSYDPMSEAQFTALVLRALGYSEANGDFVFVEAPQKAYELGFYISDTSDYEIKNSDRLTRRDMCYIAFNGLFVQNKEKSGYLIDNLTAMK
;
A
#
# COMPACT_ATOMS: atom_id res chain seq x y z
N MET A 1 6.40 10.16 -10.70
CA MET A 1 5.19 10.12 -11.56
C MET A 1 4.33 9.05 -10.94
N LYS A 2 3.09 9.28 -10.44
CA LYS A 2 2.34 8.17 -9.80
C LYS A 2 2.22 7.05 -10.84
N ILE A 3 2.94 5.97 -10.60
CA ILE A 3 3.20 4.92 -11.59
C ILE A 3 1.84 4.34 -11.96
N LYS A 4 1.29 4.75 -13.11
CA LYS A 4 0.05 4.19 -13.65
C LYS A 4 0.30 2.79 -14.25
N MET A 5 1.34 2.06 -13.83
CA MET A 5 1.73 0.77 -14.41
C MET A 5 0.59 -0.22 -14.51
N LEU A 6 -0.44 -0.08 -13.66
CA LEU A 6 -1.57 -0.97 -13.68
C LEU A 6 -2.61 -0.67 -14.75
N ALA A 7 -2.97 0.59 -15.00
CA ALA A 7 -3.79 0.90 -16.18
C ALA A 7 -3.04 0.53 -17.47
N LEU A 8 -1.70 0.47 -17.42
CA LEU A 8 -0.86 0.03 -18.52
C LEU A 8 -0.95 -1.49 -18.65
N LEU A 9 -0.72 -2.23 -17.57
CA LEU A 9 -0.93 -3.67 -17.52
C LEU A 9 -2.32 -4.04 -18.03
N SER A 10 -3.38 -3.38 -17.56
CA SER A 10 -4.77 -3.65 -18.00
C SER A 10 -4.97 -3.37 -19.50
N ALA A 11 -4.55 -2.21 -19.99
CA ALA A 11 -4.67 -1.86 -21.40
C ALA A 11 -3.83 -2.80 -22.31
N LEU A 12 -2.65 -3.21 -21.85
CA LEU A 12 -1.81 -4.16 -22.57
C LEU A 12 -2.43 -5.56 -22.56
N ILE A 13 -2.96 -6.04 -21.42
CA ILE A 13 -3.71 -7.31 -21.33
C ILE A 13 -4.81 -7.32 -22.37
N PHE A 14 -5.63 -6.27 -22.41
CA PHE A 14 -6.74 -6.15 -23.36
C PHE A 14 -6.30 -6.29 -24.84
N ILE A 15 -5.24 -5.57 -25.25
CA ILE A 15 -4.73 -5.67 -26.64
C ILE A 15 -4.14 -7.06 -26.94
N THR A 16 -3.49 -7.69 -25.96
CA THR A 16 -2.93 -9.03 -26.14
C THR A 16 -4.03 -10.05 -26.41
N VAL A 17 -5.14 -9.97 -25.67
CA VAL A 17 -6.27 -10.88 -25.82
C VAL A 17 -6.95 -10.68 -27.18
N LEU A 18 -7.07 -9.46 -27.69
CA LEU A 18 -7.69 -9.19 -28.98
C LEU A 18 -6.87 -9.66 -30.20
N SER A 19 -5.55 -9.56 -30.13
CA SER A 19 -4.69 -9.74 -31.31
C SER A 19 -4.06 -11.13 -31.42
N GLY A 20 -3.77 -11.82 -30.31
CA GLY A 20 -3.17 -13.16 -30.26
C GLY A 20 -1.76 -13.31 -30.83
N CYS A 21 -1.25 -12.31 -31.54
CA CYS A 21 0.04 -12.33 -32.25
C CYS A 21 1.05 -11.35 -31.64
N VAL A 22 0.73 -10.74 -30.50
CA VAL A 22 1.55 -9.73 -29.82
C VAL A 22 2.10 -10.30 -28.51
N GLN A 23 3.36 -9.99 -28.25
CA GLN A 23 4.05 -10.29 -27.02
C GLN A 23 4.33 -9.02 -26.22
N TYR A 24 4.00 -9.08 -24.93
CA TYR A 24 4.31 -8.05 -23.95
C TYR A 24 5.24 -8.60 -22.88
N ASN A 25 6.30 -7.85 -22.62
CA ASN A 25 7.21 -8.13 -21.50
C ASN A 25 7.36 -6.86 -20.68
N ILE A 26 6.97 -6.92 -19.42
CA ILE A 26 7.12 -5.84 -18.46
C ILE A 26 8.09 -6.30 -17.40
N ALA A 27 9.25 -5.65 -17.30
CA ALA A 27 10.28 -5.98 -16.35
C ALA A 27 10.56 -4.80 -15.41
N LEU A 28 10.63 -5.11 -14.12
CA LEU A 28 11.08 -4.20 -13.07
C LEU A 28 12.46 -4.64 -12.60
N GLU A 29 13.44 -3.74 -12.64
CA GLU A 29 14.72 -3.91 -11.94
C GLU A 29 14.70 -3.06 -10.67
N MET A 30 14.97 -3.72 -9.55
CA MET A 30 14.79 -3.15 -8.22
C MET A 30 16.01 -3.38 -7.33
N ASP A 31 16.43 -2.34 -6.62
CA ASP A 31 17.36 -2.44 -5.50
C ASP A 31 16.59 -2.12 -4.22
N ASP A 32 16.50 -3.11 -3.32
CA ASP A 32 15.69 -3.03 -2.10
C ASP A 32 14.23 -2.61 -2.40
N ASN A 33 13.80 -1.43 -1.95
CA ASN A 33 12.43 -0.90 -2.15
C ASN A 33 12.31 0.14 -3.27
N ASN A 34 13.38 0.35 -4.05
CA ASN A 34 13.39 1.30 -5.15
C ASN A 34 13.29 0.57 -6.49
N ILE A 35 12.54 1.15 -7.42
CA ILE A 35 12.63 0.75 -8.83
C ILE A 35 13.72 1.60 -9.47
N ASP A 36 14.75 0.93 -9.98
CA ASP A 36 15.83 1.59 -10.72
C ASP A 36 15.48 1.69 -12.20
N LYS A 37 14.79 0.68 -12.73
CA LYS A 37 14.45 0.62 -14.15
C LYS A 37 13.15 -0.12 -14.39
N ILE A 38 12.35 0.41 -15.32
CA ILE A 38 11.21 -0.28 -15.92
C ILE A 38 11.52 -0.50 -17.39
N THR A 39 11.39 -1.74 -17.85
CA THR A 39 11.48 -2.10 -19.27
C THR A 39 10.13 -2.61 -19.73
N VAL A 40 9.60 -2.03 -20.80
CA VAL A 40 8.41 -2.53 -21.51
C VAL A 40 8.81 -2.91 -22.92
N GLN A 41 8.62 -4.17 -23.30
CA GLN A 41 8.82 -4.65 -24.66
C GLN A 41 7.49 -5.01 -25.27
N ILE A 42 7.29 -4.55 -26.50
CA ILE A 42 6.13 -4.83 -27.31
C ILE A 42 6.64 -5.38 -28.64
N ALA A 43 6.27 -6.60 -28.98
CA ALA A 43 6.65 -7.21 -30.25
C ALA A 43 5.47 -7.95 -30.88
N TYR A 44 5.33 -7.86 -32.19
CA TYR A 44 4.32 -8.58 -32.96
C TYR A 44 4.98 -9.61 -33.86
N ASN A 45 4.26 -10.70 -34.14
CA ASN A 45 4.68 -11.69 -35.12
C ASN A 45 4.76 -11.06 -36.52
N GLU A 46 5.90 -11.13 -37.20
CA GLU A 46 6.12 -10.51 -38.52
C GLU A 46 5.10 -11.00 -39.56
N ALA A 47 4.65 -12.26 -39.48
CA ALA A 47 3.62 -12.79 -40.36
C ALA A 47 2.23 -12.16 -40.15
N LEU A 48 2.01 -11.43 -39.05
CA LEU A 48 0.78 -10.68 -38.78
C LEU A 48 0.59 -9.55 -39.81
N LEU A 49 1.65 -8.79 -40.10
CA LEU A 49 1.61 -7.68 -41.07
C LEU A 49 1.26 -8.17 -42.48
N GLU A 50 1.85 -9.31 -42.88
CA GLU A 50 1.62 -9.88 -44.21
C GLU A 50 0.16 -10.33 -44.40
N ASN A 51 -0.52 -10.76 -43.34
CA ASN A 51 -1.87 -11.33 -43.39
C ASN A 51 -2.99 -10.31 -43.12
N LEU A 52 -2.75 -9.25 -42.35
CA LEU A 52 -3.76 -8.22 -42.08
C LEU A 52 -3.93 -7.22 -43.23
N GLY A 53 -2.93 -7.10 -44.12
CA GLY A 53 -2.98 -6.11 -45.20
C GLY A 53 -3.00 -4.66 -44.71
N GLU A 54 -2.64 -4.44 -43.44
CA GLU A 54 -2.65 -3.16 -42.75
C GLU A 54 -1.22 -2.61 -42.62
N GLY A 55 -1.00 -1.41 -43.18
CA GLY A 55 0.04 -0.46 -42.79
C GLY A 55 1.49 -0.79 -43.13
N GLU A 56 2.35 0.25 -43.07
CA GLU A 56 3.80 0.06 -42.96
C GLU A 56 4.14 -0.41 -41.52
N GLU A 57 5.30 -1.06 -41.28
CA GLU A 57 5.72 -1.54 -39.94
C GLU A 57 5.60 -0.47 -38.84
N ALA A 58 5.78 0.80 -39.21
CA ALA A 58 5.67 1.94 -38.32
C ALA A 58 4.25 2.19 -37.80
N ASP A 59 3.22 1.96 -38.63
CA ASP A 59 1.81 2.23 -38.28
C ASP A 59 1.32 1.25 -37.22
N VAL A 60 1.62 -0.05 -37.40
CA VAL A 60 1.25 -1.10 -36.42
C VAL A 60 1.95 -0.89 -35.09
N GLN A 61 3.25 -0.56 -35.12
CA GLN A 61 3.95 -0.25 -33.87
C GLN A 61 3.37 0.98 -33.18
N ASP A 62 2.94 2.00 -33.93
CA ASP A 62 2.34 3.21 -33.36
C ASP A 62 1.02 2.92 -32.63
N GLU A 63 0.19 2.05 -33.22
CA GLU A 63 -1.06 1.58 -32.62
C GLU A 63 -0.80 0.79 -31.34
N LEU A 64 0.13 -0.16 -31.36
CA LEU A 64 0.50 -0.95 -30.17
C LEU A 64 1.10 -0.09 -29.06
N ASN A 65 1.69 1.06 -29.39
CA ASN A 65 2.22 2.02 -28.43
C ASN A 65 1.16 2.95 -27.84
N THR A 66 -0.07 2.95 -28.35
CA THR A 66 -1.14 3.87 -27.91
C THR A 66 -1.33 3.86 -26.38
N PRO A 67 -1.42 2.70 -25.69
CA PRO A 67 -1.54 2.69 -24.23
C PRO A 67 -0.37 3.37 -23.53
N LEU A 68 0.86 3.12 -23.99
CA LEU A 68 2.04 3.75 -23.42
C LEU A 68 2.01 5.28 -23.60
N LYS A 69 1.48 5.79 -24.72
CA LYS A 69 1.32 7.23 -24.98
C LYS A 69 0.23 7.85 -24.11
N GLU A 70 -0.96 7.27 -24.10
CA GLU A 70 -2.13 7.79 -23.34
C GLU A 70 -1.84 7.88 -21.83
N MET A 71 -0.93 7.03 -21.37
CA MET A 71 -0.55 6.94 -19.97
C MET A 71 0.61 7.84 -19.57
N GLY A 72 1.18 8.58 -20.52
CA GLY A 72 2.33 9.44 -20.30
C GLY A 72 3.64 8.67 -20.08
N PHE A 73 3.67 7.36 -20.41
CA PHE A 73 4.89 6.55 -20.33
C PHE A 73 5.87 6.92 -21.44
N LEU A 74 5.35 7.26 -22.64
CA LEU A 74 6.17 7.66 -23.78
C LEU A 74 6.35 9.18 -23.93
N PHE A 75 5.46 10.01 -23.36
CA PHE A 75 5.56 11.48 -23.44
C PHE A 75 4.80 12.19 -22.30
N ASP A 76 5.47 13.09 -21.57
CA ASP A 76 5.02 14.50 -21.43
C ASP A 76 6.16 15.36 -20.86
N ASP A 77 6.17 16.65 -21.20
CA ASP A 77 7.17 17.70 -20.96
C ASP A 77 7.67 17.85 -19.50
N THR A 78 8.40 16.86 -18.99
CA THR A 78 9.18 16.96 -17.75
C THR A 78 10.66 16.73 -18.06
N PRO A 79 11.58 17.57 -17.57
CA PRO A 79 12.99 17.58 -18.02
C PRO A 79 13.83 16.33 -17.72
N ASN A 80 13.25 15.28 -17.14
CA ASN A 80 13.99 14.20 -16.46
C ASN A 80 13.89 12.81 -17.11
N ASN A 81 13.29 12.67 -18.29
CA ASN A 81 13.04 11.35 -18.87
C ASN A 81 14.23 10.81 -19.70
N ASN A 82 15.08 9.99 -19.07
CA ASN A 82 16.02 9.09 -19.74
C ASN A 82 15.28 7.84 -20.27
N VAL A 83 14.41 7.99 -21.27
CA VAL A 83 13.80 6.83 -21.95
C VAL A 83 14.70 6.37 -23.08
N VAL A 84 15.18 5.14 -23.02
CA VAL A 84 15.95 4.50 -24.10
C VAL A 84 14.99 3.64 -24.92
N VAL A 85 14.88 3.94 -26.21
CA VAL A 85 14.01 3.24 -27.15
C VAL A 85 14.88 2.43 -28.10
N THR A 86 14.67 1.11 -28.12
CA THR A 86 15.50 0.18 -28.92
C THR A 86 14.60 -0.73 -29.77
N PRO A 87 14.74 -0.73 -31.10
CA PRO A 87 14.09 -1.73 -31.95
C PRO A 87 14.57 -3.13 -31.59
N ILE A 88 13.65 -4.09 -31.55
CA ILE A 88 13.94 -5.48 -31.22
C ILE A 88 13.47 -6.41 -32.34
N THR A 89 14.22 -7.49 -32.54
CA THR A 89 13.84 -8.59 -33.42
C THR A 89 14.36 -9.88 -32.82
N PHE A 90 13.50 -10.89 -32.70
CA PHE A 90 13.86 -12.18 -32.12
C PHE A 90 13.01 -13.31 -32.72
N GLU A 91 13.45 -14.55 -32.55
CA GLU A 91 12.72 -15.74 -32.99
C GLU A 91 12.31 -16.56 -31.77
N GLU A 92 11.03 -16.92 -31.69
CA GLU A 92 10.49 -17.80 -30.65
C GLU A 92 9.55 -18.82 -31.30
N ASN A 93 9.73 -20.11 -31.01
CA ASN A 93 8.95 -21.21 -31.58
C ASN A 93 8.87 -21.23 -33.13
N GLY A 94 9.91 -20.73 -33.81
CA GLY A 94 9.96 -20.66 -35.27
C GLY A 94 9.19 -19.49 -35.88
N MET A 95 8.71 -18.55 -35.05
CA MET A 95 8.07 -17.30 -35.48
C MET A 95 9.03 -16.13 -35.24
N VAL A 96 9.10 -15.22 -36.20
CA VAL A 96 9.91 -13.99 -36.08
C VAL A 96 9.03 -12.89 -35.49
N PHE A 97 9.50 -12.26 -34.42
CA PHE A 97 8.85 -11.13 -33.78
C PHE A 97 9.66 -9.86 -34.01
N LYS A 98 8.96 -8.78 -34.33
CA LYS A 98 9.51 -7.43 -34.48
C LYS A 98 8.80 -6.49 -33.53
N GLY A 99 9.54 -5.52 -32.98
CA GLY A 99 8.89 -4.45 -32.24
C GLY A 99 9.88 -3.53 -31.54
N THR A 100 9.50 -3.03 -30.36
CA THR A 100 10.27 -2.02 -29.64
C THR A 100 10.38 -2.33 -28.15
N SER A 101 11.56 -2.07 -27.58
CA SER A 101 11.85 -2.06 -26.16
C SER A 101 11.97 -0.62 -25.66
N TYR A 102 11.25 -0.31 -24.60
CA TYR A 102 11.23 0.98 -23.92
C TYR A 102 11.82 0.81 -22.53
N GLU A 103 12.95 1.44 -22.25
CA GLU A 103 13.58 1.40 -20.93
C GLU A 103 13.53 2.78 -20.29
N VAL A 104 12.99 2.85 -19.08
CA VAL A 104 12.94 4.07 -18.28
C VAL A 104 13.75 3.83 -17.02
N THR A 105 14.77 4.66 -16.80
CA THR A 105 15.58 4.62 -15.56
C THR A 105 15.08 5.70 -14.60
N TYR A 106 14.95 5.34 -13.34
CA TYR A 106 14.48 6.21 -12.27
C TYR A 106 15.60 6.44 -11.26
N GLU A 107 15.66 7.65 -10.69
CA GLU A 107 16.55 7.95 -9.57
C GLU A 107 15.78 7.78 -8.26
N ASN A 108 15.97 6.64 -7.58
CA ASN A 108 15.44 6.36 -6.24
C ASN A 108 13.91 6.56 -6.10
N GLU A 109 13.11 6.06 -7.05
CA GLU A 109 11.65 6.09 -6.90
C GLU A 109 11.19 4.87 -6.06
N SER A 110 10.71 5.16 -4.84
CA SER A 110 10.31 4.14 -3.87
C SER A 110 8.94 3.54 -4.22
N VAL A 111 8.85 2.21 -4.24
CA VAL A 111 7.59 1.50 -4.50
C VAL A 111 6.60 1.63 -3.34
N LEU A 112 7.09 1.95 -2.14
CA LEU A 112 6.25 2.18 -0.96
C LEU A 112 5.29 3.39 -1.13
N GLU A 113 5.57 4.30 -2.06
CA GLU A 113 4.72 5.48 -2.30
C GLU A 113 3.54 5.20 -3.26
N SER A 114 3.41 3.97 -3.77
CA SER A 114 2.27 3.56 -4.58
C SER A 114 0.97 3.66 -3.78
N THR A 115 0.01 4.46 -4.26
CA THR A 115 -1.34 4.53 -3.69
C THR A 115 -2.29 3.49 -4.31
N ASP A 116 -1.77 2.55 -5.11
CA ASP A 116 -2.58 1.55 -5.81
C ASP A 116 -2.86 0.34 -4.91
N GLU A 117 -4.14 -0.03 -4.76
CA GLU A 117 -4.51 -1.15 -3.90
C GLU A 117 -4.11 -2.53 -4.46
N ARG A 118 -3.84 -2.61 -5.76
CA ARG A 118 -3.48 -3.83 -6.48
C ARG A 118 -1.96 -4.04 -6.55
N PHE A 119 -1.15 -2.99 -6.52
CA PHE A 119 0.32 -3.09 -6.48
C PHE A 119 0.89 -2.51 -5.17
N LYS A 120 1.25 -3.41 -4.24
CA LYS A 120 1.62 -3.06 -2.86
C LYS A 120 2.97 -3.62 -2.48
N VAL A 121 3.73 -2.83 -1.75
CA VAL A 121 4.81 -3.33 -0.90
C VAL A 121 4.26 -3.47 0.51
N ILE A 122 4.14 -4.70 0.98
CA ILE A 122 3.64 -5.05 2.30
C ILE A 122 4.86 -5.33 3.18
N PRO A 123 5.14 -4.51 4.21
CA PRO A 123 6.22 -4.81 5.14
C PRO A 123 5.90 -6.11 5.88
N LEU A 124 6.89 -6.98 5.95
CA LEU A 124 6.87 -8.23 6.68
C LEU A 124 7.77 -8.15 7.94
N LYS A 125 7.95 -9.25 8.68
CA LYS A 125 8.81 -9.28 9.89
C LYS A 125 10.29 -9.31 9.49
N ASP A 126 11.18 -8.93 10.40
CA ASP A 126 12.65 -9.07 10.25
C ASP A 126 13.24 -8.37 9.00
N ASN A 127 12.78 -7.15 8.69
CA ASN A 127 13.13 -6.38 7.48
C ASN A 127 12.82 -7.13 6.18
N THR A 128 11.84 -8.02 6.21
CA THR A 128 11.30 -8.64 5.00
C THR A 128 10.19 -7.76 4.46
N TYR A 129 10.01 -7.72 3.15
CA TYR A 129 8.93 -7.02 2.48
C TYR A 129 8.35 -7.93 1.41
N ARG A 130 7.04 -7.85 1.18
CA ARG A 130 6.38 -8.52 0.06
C ARG A 130 5.99 -7.48 -0.97
N LEU A 131 6.58 -7.53 -2.16
CA LEU A 131 6.02 -6.85 -3.32
C LEU A 131 4.93 -7.75 -3.91
N GLN A 132 3.73 -7.21 -4.04
CA GLN A 132 2.55 -7.93 -4.48
C GLN A 132 1.84 -7.18 -5.59
N LEU A 133 1.49 -7.88 -6.68
CA LEU A 133 0.59 -7.44 -7.74
C LEU A 133 -0.67 -8.30 -7.70
N LYS A 134 -1.85 -7.69 -7.65
CA LYS A 134 -3.15 -8.37 -7.74
C LYS A 134 -3.87 -7.94 -9.01
N LEU A 135 -4.20 -8.88 -9.89
CA LEU A 135 -4.93 -8.64 -11.13
C LEU A 135 -6.32 -9.31 -11.03
N ASN A 136 -7.38 -8.63 -11.45
CA ASN A 136 -8.75 -9.16 -11.45
C ASN A 136 -9.01 -9.83 -12.79
N VAL A 137 -9.27 -11.13 -12.82
CA VAL A 137 -9.38 -11.88 -14.08
C VAL A 137 -10.66 -11.52 -14.84
N THR A 138 -11.76 -11.26 -14.13
CA THR A 138 -13.06 -10.93 -14.76
C THR A 138 -13.10 -9.54 -15.37
N GLU A 139 -12.60 -8.51 -14.68
CA GLU A 139 -12.57 -7.14 -15.22
C GLU A 139 -11.65 -6.98 -16.43
N GLU A 140 -10.57 -7.77 -16.51
CA GLU A 140 -9.59 -7.71 -17.60
C GLU A 140 -10.02 -8.53 -18.83
N VAL A 141 -11.03 -9.39 -18.71
CA VAL A 141 -11.51 -10.32 -19.77
C VAL A 141 -12.97 -10.05 -20.17
N GLU A 142 -13.76 -9.32 -19.37
CA GLU A 142 -15.19 -9.04 -19.65
C GLU A 142 -15.47 -8.22 -20.92
N GLU A 143 -14.46 -7.56 -21.51
CA GLU A 143 -14.61 -6.85 -22.79
C GLU A 143 -14.40 -7.74 -24.03
N VAL A 144 -14.03 -9.02 -23.84
CA VAL A 144 -13.87 -9.99 -24.93
C VAL A 144 -15.09 -10.91 -24.95
N ASP A 145 -15.96 -10.70 -25.94
CA ASP A 145 -17.27 -11.34 -26.15
C ASP A 145 -17.41 -12.74 -25.49
N ALA A 146 -18.28 -12.83 -24.49
CA ALA A 146 -18.59 -14.01 -23.67
C ALA A 146 -19.21 -15.21 -24.43
N SER A 147 -19.11 -15.23 -25.77
CA SER A 147 -19.60 -16.28 -26.66
C SER A 147 -18.53 -17.29 -27.09
N VAL A 148 -17.27 -17.08 -26.73
CA VAL A 148 -16.19 -18.04 -27.01
C VAL A 148 -15.93 -18.90 -25.77
N GLU A 149 -15.90 -20.23 -25.92
CA GLU A 149 -15.49 -21.12 -24.83
C GLU A 149 -14.06 -20.76 -24.41
N ASN A 150 -13.92 -20.08 -23.26
CA ASN A 150 -12.73 -19.30 -22.85
C ASN A 150 -11.37 -20.03 -23.02
N ASN A 151 -11.32 -21.35 -22.88
CA ASN A 151 -10.06 -22.08 -22.98
C ASN A 151 -9.58 -22.22 -24.44
N GLU A 152 -10.48 -22.44 -25.41
CA GLU A 152 -10.07 -22.66 -26.81
C GLU A 152 -9.55 -21.39 -27.48
N TYR A 153 -10.15 -20.23 -27.15
CA TYR A 153 -9.68 -18.93 -27.66
C TYR A 153 -8.29 -18.60 -27.15
N LEU A 154 -8.05 -18.80 -25.85
CA LEU A 154 -6.78 -18.46 -25.24
C LEU A 154 -5.67 -19.45 -25.62
N ASP A 155 -6.00 -20.73 -25.82
CA ASP A 155 -5.09 -21.71 -26.43
C ASP A 155 -4.70 -21.29 -27.86
N MET A 156 -5.65 -20.73 -28.63
CA MET A 156 -5.36 -20.17 -29.94
C MET A 156 -4.42 -18.96 -29.86
N LEU A 157 -4.55 -18.08 -28.87
CA LEU A 157 -3.58 -16.97 -28.68
C LEU A 157 -2.16 -17.51 -28.45
N GLY A 158 -2.01 -18.54 -27.62
CA GLY A 158 -0.72 -19.20 -27.41
C GLY A 158 -0.14 -19.82 -28.69
N LEU A 159 -0.98 -20.41 -29.55
CA LEU A 159 -0.58 -20.97 -30.85
C LEU A 159 -0.14 -19.89 -31.85
N LEU A 160 -0.73 -18.70 -31.79
CA LEU A 160 -0.36 -17.54 -32.60
C LEU A 160 0.87 -16.80 -32.07
N GLY A 161 1.40 -17.25 -30.92
CA GLY A 161 2.61 -16.73 -30.29
C GLY A 161 2.37 -15.57 -29.33
N GLY A 162 1.11 -15.28 -29.00
CA GLY A 162 0.72 -14.29 -28.00
C GLY A 162 1.26 -14.65 -26.63
N LYS A 163 1.83 -13.66 -25.94
CA LYS A 163 2.53 -13.87 -24.68
C LYS A 163 2.50 -12.63 -23.82
N MET A 164 2.31 -12.81 -22.52
CA MET A 164 2.43 -11.69 -21.58
C MET A 164 3.20 -12.12 -20.35
N GLU A 165 4.35 -11.49 -20.13
CA GLU A 165 5.21 -11.77 -18.99
C GLU A 165 5.39 -10.53 -18.12
N PHE A 166 5.23 -10.73 -16.81
CA PHE A 166 5.70 -9.81 -15.81
C PHE A 166 6.98 -10.34 -15.19
N ARG A 167 7.97 -9.48 -15.02
CA ARG A 167 9.30 -9.86 -14.55
C ARG A 167 9.77 -8.94 -13.46
N ILE A 168 10.39 -9.51 -12.44
CA ILE A 168 11.07 -8.74 -11.41
C ILE A 168 12.50 -9.27 -11.31
N LYS A 169 13.47 -8.35 -11.34
CA LYS A 169 14.85 -8.59 -11.00
C LYS A 169 15.19 -7.78 -9.77
N THR A 170 15.80 -8.41 -8.79
CA THR A 170 16.26 -7.68 -7.61
C THR A 170 17.61 -8.17 -7.11
N SER A 171 18.42 -7.23 -6.63
CA SER A 171 19.65 -7.46 -5.86
C SER A 171 19.35 -7.98 -4.45
N SER A 172 18.13 -7.73 -3.94
CA SER A 172 17.67 -8.10 -2.62
C SER A 172 17.60 -9.62 -2.44
N ASN A 173 17.79 -10.07 -1.19
CA ASN A 173 17.70 -11.50 -0.88
C ASN A 173 16.23 -11.94 -0.86
N VAL A 174 15.76 -12.58 -1.92
CA VAL A 174 14.39 -13.13 -2.01
C VAL A 174 14.25 -14.37 -1.12
N ILE A 175 13.26 -14.33 -0.24
CA ILE A 175 12.93 -15.36 0.75
C ILE A 175 11.83 -16.29 0.22
N SER A 176 10.85 -15.74 -0.49
CA SER A 176 9.70 -16.48 -1.01
C SER A 176 9.18 -15.82 -2.28
N HIS A 177 8.54 -16.56 -3.16
CA HIS A 177 7.86 -16.03 -4.33
C HIS A 177 6.87 -17.05 -4.88
N ASN A 178 6.00 -16.60 -5.78
CA ASN A 178 5.17 -17.49 -6.59
C ASN A 178 5.42 -17.40 -8.10
N ALA A 179 6.58 -16.88 -8.54
CA ALA A 179 6.98 -16.88 -9.96
C ALA A 179 6.90 -18.27 -10.62
N ASP A 180 6.49 -18.32 -11.89
CA ASP A 180 6.45 -19.54 -12.70
C ASP A 180 7.84 -20.06 -13.01
N LYS A 181 8.78 -19.13 -13.24
CA LYS A 181 10.17 -19.42 -13.59
C LYS A 181 11.10 -18.44 -12.90
N VAL A 182 12.30 -18.91 -12.57
CA VAL A 182 13.41 -18.06 -12.11
C VAL A 182 14.62 -18.32 -12.98
N ILE A 183 15.09 -17.29 -13.70
CA ILE A 183 16.20 -17.39 -14.65
C ILE A 183 17.18 -16.25 -14.35
N ASN A 184 18.44 -16.57 -14.03
CA ASN A 184 19.50 -15.58 -13.76
C ASN A 184 19.11 -14.49 -12.72
N GLY A 185 18.30 -14.85 -11.71
CA GLY A 185 17.82 -13.92 -10.68
C GLY A 185 16.61 -13.08 -11.10
N GLU A 186 16.04 -13.32 -12.28
CA GLU A 186 14.75 -12.77 -12.71
C GLU A 186 13.61 -13.72 -12.37
N TYR A 187 12.61 -13.22 -11.67
CA TYR A 187 11.37 -13.88 -11.31
C TYR A 187 10.32 -13.54 -12.38
N ILE A 188 9.79 -14.57 -13.04
CA ILE A 188 8.99 -14.42 -14.25
C ILE A 188 7.62 -15.06 -14.02
N TRP A 189 6.56 -14.31 -14.31
CA TRP A 189 5.18 -14.80 -14.34
C TRP A 189 4.64 -14.72 -15.76
N ASP A 190 4.07 -15.81 -16.23
CA ASP A 190 3.30 -15.85 -17.47
C ASP A 190 1.85 -15.49 -17.14
N LEU A 191 1.54 -14.19 -17.30
CA LEU A 191 0.25 -13.64 -16.90
C LEU A 191 -0.88 -14.26 -17.73
N LEU A 192 -0.66 -14.39 -19.04
CA LEU A 192 -1.65 -14.96 -19.95
C LEU A 192 -1.96 -16.40 -19.56
N SER A 193 -0.95 -17.26 -19.43
CA SER A 193 -1.14 -18.66 -19.02
C SER A 193 -1.83 -18.79 -17.66
N ARG A 194 -1.54 -17.89 -16.71
CA ARG A 194 -2.20 -17.90 -15.40
C ARG A 194 -3.65 -17.47 -15.48
N PHE A 195 -3.99 -16.45 -16.28
CA PHE A 195 -5.38 -16.05 -16.48
C PHE A 195 -6.21 -17.15 -17.14
N ILE A 196 -5.64 -17.86 -18.13
CA ILE A 196 -6.28 -19.00 -18.79
C ILE A 196 -6.66 -20.09 -17.78
N ASN A 197 -5.72 -20.41 -16.90
CA ASN A 197 -5.86 -21.54 -15.98
C ASN A 197 -6.55 -21.17 -14.66
N ASN A 198 -6.87 -19.90 -14.43
CA ASN A 198 -7.48 -19.43 -13.19
C ASN A 198 -9.00 -19.55 -13.25
N THR A 199 -9.59 -20.27 -12.30
CA THR A 199 -11.05 -20.39 -12.13
C THR A 199 -11.63 -19.40 -11.11
N GLY A 200 -10.80 -18.52 -10.56
CA GLY A 200 -11.15 -17.52 -9.55
C GLY A 200 -11.20 -16.09 -10.11
N GLU A 201 -11.71 -15.16 -9.30
CA GLU A 201 -11.95 -13.76 -9.71
C GLU A 201 -10.67 -12.91 -9.80
N SER A 202 -9.58 -13.32 -9.13
CA SER A 202 -8.32 -12.55 -9.11
C SER A 202 -7.10 -13.44 -8.94
N GLU A 203 -5.97 -13.03 -9.53
CA GLU A 203 -4.66 -13.66 -9.38
C GLU A 203 -3.72 -12.73 -8.60
N VAL A 204 -2.91 -13.30 -7.71
CA VAL A 204 -1.92 -12.56 -6.91
C VAL A 204 -0.52 -13.05 -7.25
N PHE A 205 0.36 -12.14 -7.63
CA PHE A 205 1.77 -12.36 -7.94
C PHE A 205 2.61 -11.70 -6.86
N TYR A 206 3.63 -12.39 -6.33
CA TYR A 206 4.46 -11.80 -5.28
C TYR A 206 5.89 -12.31 -5.23
N ILE A 207 6.78 -11.44 -4.75
CA ILE A 207 8.07 -11.80 -4.15
C ILE A 207 8.12 -11.28 -2.72
N GLU A 208 8.73 -12.05 -1.84
CA GLU A 208 9.13 -11.63 -0.49
C GLU A 208 10.64 -11.53 -0.46
N TYR A 209 11.18 -10.40 -0.03
CA TYR A 209 12.60 -10.14 -0.07
C TYR A 209 13.04 -9.41 1.20
N LYS A 210 14.27 -9.68 1.61
CA LYS A 210 14.89 -8.99 2.74
C LYS A 210 15.53 -7.70 2.24
N VAL A 211 15.15 -6.61 2.88
CA VAL A 211 15.69 -5.28 2.62
C VAL A 211 16.88 -5.04 3.55
N SER A 212 17.94 -4.44 3.02
CA SER A 212 19.08 -4.03 3.82
C SER A 212 18.65 -2.96 4.85
N GLU A 213 19.21 -2.98 6.08
CA GLU A 213 18.87 -1.99 7.13
C GLU A 213 19.09 -0.54 6.65
N ASP A 214 20.02 -0.36 5.72
CA ASP A 214 20.43 0.94 5.17
C ASP A 214 19.51 1.42 4.03
N ALA A 215 18.82 0.51 3.34
CA ALA A 215 17.93 0.83 2.21
C ALA A 215 16.45 0.90 2.59
N TYR A 216 16.13 0.86 3.88
CA TYR A 216 14.84 1.33 4.35
C TYR A 216 14.67 2.80 3.92
N VAL A 217 13.73 3.06 3.00
CA VAL A 217 13.34 4.41 2.63
C VAL A 217 12.63 5.03 3.83
N LYS A 218 13.40 5.73 4.66
CA LYS A 218 12.88 6.47 5.81
C LYS A 218 11.85 7.46 5.31
N ASN A 219 10.63 7.36 5.84
CA ASN A 219 9.58 8.32 5.53
C ASN A 219 10.12 9.74 5.77
N PRO A 220 10.21 10.61 4.73
CA PRO A 220 10.87 11.91 4.86
C PRO A 220 10.18 12.81 5.88
N VAL A 221 8.86 12.69 6.04
CA VAL A 221 8.09 13.41 7.07
C VAL A 221 8.47 12.93 8.47
N ARG A 222 8.71 11.62 8.65
CA ARG A 222 9.22 11.06 9.91
C ARG A 222 10.62 11.55 10.21
N GLU A 223 11.52 11.58 9.23
CA GLU A 223 12.86 12.12 9.44
C GLU A 223 12.84 13.60 9.81
N GLU A 224 12.07 14.41 9.09
CA GLU A 224 11.89 15.82 9.39
C GLU A 224 11.32 16.03 10.78
N PHE A 225 10.35 15.20 11.18
CA PHE A 225 9.79 15.21 12.53
C PHE A 225 10.87 14.92 13.60
N ILE A 226 11.66 13.85 13.42
CA ILE A 226 12.74 13.46 14.33
C ILE A 226 13.76 14.60 14.46
N LYS A 227 14.18 15.18 13.33
CA LYS A 227 15.11 16.32 13.28
C LYS A 227 14.53 17.56 13.96
N LYS A 228 13.28 17.93 13.63
CA LYS A 228 12.56 19.10 14.17
C LYS A 228 12.46 19.07 15.69
N TYR A 229 12.21 17.91 16.27
CA TYR A 229 12.04 17.75 17.71
C TYR A 229 13.30 17.26 18.44
N ASN A 230 14.43 17.11 17.74
CA ASN A 230 15.71 16.63 18.26
C ASN A 230 15.56 15.33 19.06
N LEU A 231 14.85 14.36 18.47
CA LEU A 231 14.58 13.07 19.08
C LEU A 231 15.76 12.11 18.82
N ALA A 232 16.09 11.28 19.82
CA ALA A 232 17.09 10.23 19.70
C ALA A 232 16.38 8.90 19.38
N PRO A 233 16.48 8.35 18.15
CA PRO A 233 15.79 7.11 17.77
C PRO A 233 16.06 5.95 18.74
N ASN A 234 17.30 5.77 19.15
CA ASN A 234 17.72 4.66 20.02
C ASN A 234 17.33 4.85 21.51
N ASP A 235 16.58 5.89 21.86
CA ASP A 235 16.06 6.09 23.21
C ASP A 235 14.97 5.04 23.51
N PRO A 236 15.05 4.26 24.59
CA PRO A 236 14.02 3.28 24.92
C PRO A 236 12.61 3.87 25.04
N ASP A 237 12.50 5.16 25.39
CA ASP A 237 11.24 5.89 25.53
C ASP A 237 10.92 6.77 24.31
N PHE A 238 11.58 6.55 23.17
CA PHE A 238 11.48 7.36 21.96
C PHE A 238 10.04 7.69 21.57
N TYR A 239 9.17 6.68 21.39
CA TYR A 239 7.78 6.90 20.96
C TYR A 239 6.97 7.73 21.95
N GLY A 240 7.16 7.48 23.25
CA GLY A 240 6.48 8.25 24.30
C GLY A 240 6.91 9.72 24.28
N LYS A 241 8.22 9.97 24.20
CA LYS A 241 8.79 11.32 24.10
C LYS A 241 8.35 12.02 22.82
N ALA A 242 8.31 11.31 21.70
CA ALA A 242 7.87 11.83 20.42
C ALA A 242 6.41 12.32 20.47
N LEU A 243 5.49 11.50 20.98
CA LEU A 243 4.08 11.87 21.12
C LEU A 243 3.85 12.98 22.16
N GLN A 244 4.71 13.07 23.19
CA GLN A 244 4.69 14.18 24.14
C GLN A 244 5.05 15.51 23.47
N LYS A 245 6.00 15.54 22.51
CA LYS A 245 6.42 16.77 21.82
C LYS A 245 5.31 17.43 20.99
N ILE A 246 4.30 16.65 20.60
CA ILE A 246 3.14 17.10 19.83
C ILE A 246 1.84 16.99 20.61
N ASN A 247 1.90 16.97 21.94
CA ASN A 247 0.74 17.04 22.82
C ASN A 247 -0.28 15.89 22.66
N ILE A 248 0.11 14.77 22.03
CA ILE A 248 -0.73 13.57 21.97
C ILE A 248 -0.69 12.84 23.31
N LEU A 249 0.52 12.62 23.84
CA LEU A 249 0.72 11.91 25.10
C LEU A 249 1.02 12.89 26.23
N TYR A 250 0.23 12.79 27.30
CA TYR A 250 0.54 13.43 28.58
C TYR A 250 0.92 12.37 29.62
N GLY A 251 1.88 12.73 30.46
CA GLY A 251 2.27 11.96 31.64
C GLY A 251 1.58 12.48 32.90
N THR A 252 1.95 11.90 34.03
CA THR A 252 1.59 12.35 35.37
C THR A 252 2.79 12.99 36.06
N ASP A 253 2.69 13.25 37.35
CA ASP A 253 3.80 13.63 38.22
C ASP A 253 4.91 12.57 38.27
N LYS A 254 4.63 11.33 37.85
CA LYS A 254 5.59 10.22 37.76
C LYS A 254 6.21 10.05 36.37
N GLY A 255 5.96 10.97 35.44
CA GLY A 255 6.41 10.88 34.06
C GLY A 255 5.40 10.21 33.15
N LEU A 256 5.86 9.60 32.05
CA LEU A 256 4.97 9.08 31.01
C LEU A 256 4.27 7.76 31.37
N GLU A 257 4.78 7.06 32.39
CA GLU A 257 4.26 5.77 32.90
C GLU A 257 4.12 4.71 31.80
N LEU A 258 5.10 4.65 30.89
CA LEU A 258 5.04 3.84 29.65
C LEU A 258 4.82 2.35 29.90
N ASP A 259 5.34 1.80 31.00
CA ASP A 259 5.23 0.37 31.31
C ASP A 259 3.93 0.02 32.08
N SER A 260 3.08 1.01 32.37
CA SER A 260 1.76 0.76 32.96
C SER A 260 0.78 0.27 31.90
N GLU A 261 -0.20 -0.51 32.35
CA GLU A 261 -1.29 -1.02 31.52
C GLU A 261 -2.11 0.13 30.91
N LEU A 262 -2.39 0.00 29.61
CA LEU A 262 -3.27 0.90 28.88
C LEU A 262 -4.73 0.62 29.23
N LEU A 263 -5.42 1.66 29.68
CA LEU A 263 -6.86 1.60 29.94
C LEU A 263 -7.65 2.09 28.73
N ARG A 264 -8.85 1.54 28.49
CA ARG A 264 -9.72 1.96 27.38
C ARG A 264 -9.99 3.47 27.36
N LEU A 265 -10.16 4.09 28.52
CA LEU A 265 -10.32 5.55 28.62
C LEU A 265 -9.12 6.29 28.04
N GLN A 266 -7.91 5.87 28.39
CA GLN A 266 -6.67 6.47 27.88
C GLN A 266 -6.56 6.31 26.37
N GLY A 267 -6.90 5.13 25.84
CA GLY A 267 -6.94 4.89 24.39
C GLY A 267 -7.92 5.82 23.66
N ALA A 268 -9.10 6.06 24.21
CA ALA A 268 -10.09 6.99 23.63
C ALA A 268 -9.60 8.45 23.62
N LEU A 269 -8.90 8.88 24.66
CA LEU A 269 -8.32 10.24 24.70
C LEU A 269 -7.22 10.42 23.66
N ILE A 270 -6.36 9.42 23.48
CA ILE A 270 -5.34 9.44 22.43
C ILE A 270 -5.98 9.44 21.05
N TYR A 271 -7.03 8.65 20.84
CA TYR A 271 -7.80 8.65 19.60
C TYR A 271 -8.40 10.02 19.27
N ALA A 272 -9.00 10.72 20.25
CA ALA A 272 -9.52 12.07 20.07
C ALA A 272 -8.43 13.06 19.61
N ARG A 273 -7.22 12.93 20.16
CA ARG A 273 -6.07 13.78 19.78
C ARG A 273 -5.53 13.45 18.40
N LEU A 274 -5.44 12.17 18.04
CA LEU A 274 -5.07 11.75 16.68
C LEU A 274 -6.05 12.26 15.61
N LEU A 275 -7.32 12.45 15.99
CA LEU A 275 -8.34 13.07 15.14
C LEU A 275 -8.29 14.61 15.10
N GLY A 276 -7.46 15.25 15.95
CA GLY A 276 -7.40 16.72 16.06
C GLY A 276 -8.68 17.34 16.59
N LEU A 277 -9.35 16.70 17.54
CA LEU A 277 -10.70 17.12 18.02
C LEU A 277 -10.69 18.09 19.21
N GLU A 278 -9.53 18.51 19.73
CA GLU A 278 -9.46 19.27 20.98
C GLU A 278 -10.35 20.52 20.97
N ASP A 279 -10.27 21.36 19.93
CA ASP A 279 -11.09 22.57 19.80
C ASP A 279 -12.59 22.26 19.70
N LYS A 280 -12.95 21.21 18.95
CA LYS A 280 -14.35 20.77 18.77
C LYS A 280 -14.94 20.21 20.07
N ILE A 281 -14.12 19.53 20.87
CA ILE A 281 -14.52 19.03 22.18
C ILE A 281 -14.78 20.21 23.13
N GLU A 282 -13.91 21.22 23.13
CA GLU A 282 -14.10 22.42 23.95
C GLU A 282 -15.36 23.19 23.53
N GLU A 283 -15.56 23.41 22.23
CA GLU A 283 -16.75 24.08 21.70
C GLU A 283 -18.03 23.29 22.05
N PHE A 284 -18.02 21.97 21.87
CA PHE A 284 -19.16 21.13 22.20
C PHE A 284 -19.50 21.19 23.68
N ALA A 285 -18.52 21.13 24.57
CA ALA A 285 -18.73 21.23 26.01
C ALA A 285 -19.32 22.60 26.42
N LYS A 286 -18.90 23.69 25.76
CA LYS A 286 -19.45 25.03 25.98
C LYS A 286 -20.90 25.16 25.48
N THR A 287 -21.20 24.57 24.33
CA THR A 287 -22.52 24.69 23.68
C THR A 287 -23.54 23.68 24.18
N ASN A 288 -23.09 22.57 24.80
CA ASN A 288 -23.92 21.49 25.33
C ASN A 288 -23.53 21.15 26.78
N PRO A 289 -23.62 22.12 27.73
CA PRO A 289 -23.13 21.93 29.10
C PRO A 289 -23.87 20.82 29.88
N ASP A 290 -25.11 20.52 29.50
CA ASP A 290 -25.96 19.52 30.15
C ASP A 290 -25.93 18.14 29.46
N TYR A 291 -25.16 17.99 28.38
CA TYR A 291 -25.07 16.71 27.69
C TYR A 291 -24.26 15.71 28.53
N ASP A 292 -24.84 14.53 28.72
CA ASP A 292 -24.22 13.40 29.41
C ASP A 292 -24.33 12.14 28.54
N SER A 293 -23.21 11.46 28.31
CA SER A 293 -23.18 10.15 27.63
C SER A 293 -23.89 9.05 28.44
N GLY A 294 -24.12 9.29 29.74
CA GLY A 294 -24.71 8.34 30.67
C GLY A 294 -23.72 7.32 31.20
N PHE A 295 -22.44 7.40 30.81
CA PHE A 295 -21.41 6.49 31.31
C PHE A 295 -21.07 6.79 32.77
N THR A 296 -21.38 5.85 33.66
CA THR A 296 -21.19 6.04 35.11
C THR A 296 -19.74 5.82 35.57
N ASP A 297 -18.92 5.20 34.73
CA ASP A 297 -17.50 4.90 35.01
C ASP A 297 -16.52 5.86 34.32
N VAL A 298 -17.01 6.95 33.70
CA VAL A 298 -16.14 8.00 33.14
C VAL A 298 -15.90 9.07 34.21
N PRO A 299 -14.63 9.34 34.59
CA PRO A 299 -14.33 10.37 35.58
C PRO A 299 -14.60 11.77 35.03
N ASP A 300 -14.94 12.71 35.92
CA ASP A 300 -15.43 14.05 35.53
C ASP A 300 -14.49 14.80 34.58
N TRP A 301 -13.16 14.70 34.79
CA TRP A 301 -12.16 15.36 33.95
C TRP A 301 -12.15 14.85 32.50
N ALA A 302 -12.63 13.63 32.25
CA ALA A 302 -12.69 13.02 30.92
C ALA A 302 -14.07 13.16 30.25
N LYS A 303 -15.09 13.60 31.00
CA LYS A 303 -16.46 13.73 30.49
C LYS A 303 -16.55 14.59 29.22
N PRO A 304 -15.90 15.77 29.10
CA PRO A 304 -16.00 16.57 27.87
C PRO A 304 -15.60 15.77 26.62
N THR A 305 -14.45 15.09 26.67
CA THR A 305 -13.97 14.27 25.56
C THR A 305 -14.88 13.07 25.30
N MET A 306 -15.23 12.31 26.34
CA MET A 306 -16.03 11.09 26.17
C MET A 306 -17.45 11.39 25.70
N ASN A 307 -18.05 12.48 26.16
CA ASN A 307 -19.34 12.94 25.70
C ASN A 307 -19.31 13.32 24.22
N TYR A 308 -18.29 14.06 23.78
CA TYR A 308 -18.12 14.39 22.36
C TYR A 308 -17.94 13.14 21.49
N LEU A 309 -17.04 12.23 21.90
CA LEU A 309 -16.79 11.00 21.15
C LEU A 309 -18.04 10.12 21.07
N PHE A 310 -18.81 10.03 22.16
CA PHE A 310 -20.06 9.27 22.18
C PHE A 310 -21.15 9.93 21.31
N TYR A 311 -21.33 11.24 21.43
CA TYR A 311 -22.28 12.02 20.63
C TYR A 311 -22.05 11.83 19.11
N ASN A 312 -20.78 11.86 18.70
CA ASN A 312 -20.36 11.68 17.31
C ASN A 312 -20.20 10.20 16.91
N LYS A 313 -20.60 9.24 17.77
CA LYS A 313 -20.53 7.79 17.50
C LYS A 313 -19.12 7.27 17.17
N LEU A 314 -18.10 7.94 17.70
CA LEU A 314 -16.69 7.59 17.54
C LEU A 314 -16.26 6.51 18.54
N VAL A 315 -16.98 6.39 19.67
CA VAL A 315 -16.80 5.34 20.66
C VAL A 315 -18.14 4.79 21.14
N TYR A 316 -18.14 3.53 21.59
CA TYR A 316 -19.30 2.86 22.15
C TYR A 316 -18.95 2.23 23.50
N GLY A 317 -19.92 2.24 24.41
CA GLY A 317 -19.80 1.57 25.71
C GLY A 317 -20.01 0.06 25.61
N LYS A 318 -19.75 -0.64 26.72
CA LYS A 318 -19.93 -2.10 26.84
C LYS A 318 -21.31 -2.52 27.36
N GLY A 319 -22.25 -1.57 27.44
CA GLY A 319 -23.59 -1.76 28.02
C GLY A 319 -23.65 -1.42 29.51
N ASN A 320 -24.84 -1.52 30.10
CA ASN A 320 -25.11 -1.22 31.52
C ASN A 320 -24.64 0.18 31.97
N ASN A 321 -24.73 1.19 31.10
CA ASN A 321 -24.22 2.54 31.36
C ASN A 321 -22.70 2.59 31.63
N LEU A 322 -21.92 1.64 31.10
CA LEU A 322 -20.47 1.61 31.26
C LEU A 322 -19.76 1.80 29.93
N TYR A 323 -18.72 2.63 29.94
CA TYR A 323 -17.75 2.69 28.86
C TYR A 323 -16.71 1.56 28.95
N GLY A 324 -16.37 1.15 30.18
CA GLY A 324 -15.23 0.29 30.48
C GLY A 324 -13.96 1.10 30.71
N SER A 325 -14.05 2.28 31.33
CA SER A 325 -12.94 3.24 31.45
C SER A 325 -11.66 2.66 32.05
N TYR A 326 -11.81 1.69 32.95
CA TYR A 326 -10.73 1.03 33.68
C TYR A 326 -10.42 -0.38 33.16
N ASP A 327 -11.07 -0.82 32.08
CA ASP A 327 -10.72 -2.11 31.49
C ASP A 327 -9.39 -1.99 30.72
N PRO A 328 -8.54 -3.04 30.75
CA PRO A 328 -7.38 -3.13 29.89
C PRO A 328 -7.78 -3.03 28.42
N MET A 329 -6.91 -2.44 27.62
CA MET A 329 -7.10 -2.33 26.18
C MET A 329 -6.19 -3.29 25.43
N SER A 330 -6.78 -4.05 24.51
CA SER A 330 -6.05 -4.94 23.61
C SER A 330 -5.46 -4.18 22.42
N GLU A 331 -4.52 -4.82 21.73
CA GLU A 331 -3.92 -4.35 20.49
C GLU A 331 -4.98 -4.14 19.41
N ALA A 332 -5.84 -5.12 19.17
CA ALA A 332 -6.92 -5.00 18.18
C ALA A 332 -7.82 -3.79 18.45
N GLN A 333 -8.17 -3.55 19.73
CA GLN A 333 -8.98 -2.39 20.12
C GLN A 333 -8.28 -1.07 19.82
N PHE A 334 -7.02 -0.92 20.22
CA PHE A 334 -6.31 0.36 20.05
C PHE A 334 -5.95 0.60 18.59
N THR A 335 -5.46 -0.42 17.89
CA THR A 335 -5.12 -0.33 16.46
C THR A 335 -6.35 0.01 15.62
N ALA A 336 -7.52 -0.55 15.92
CA ALA A 336 -8.76 -0.17 15.25
C ALA A 336 -9.09 1.33 15.41
N LEU A 337 -8.81 1.94 16.56
CA LEU A 337 -8.98 3.38 16.74
C LEU A 337 -8.03 4.19 15.84
N VAL A 338 -6.77 3.78 15.73
CA VAL A 338 -5.80 4.48 14.87
C VAL A 338 -6.16 4.31 13.39
N LEU A 339 -6.62 3.13 12.96
CA LEU A 339 -7.13 2.89 11.60
C LEU A 339 -8.33 3.78 11.28
N ARG A 340 -9.27 3.94 12.22
CA ARG A 340 -10.40 4.88 12.04
C ARG A 340 -9.93 6.34 11.95
N ALA A 341 -8.87 6.72 12.67
CA ALA A 341 -8.31 8.06 12.54
C ALA A 341 -7.69 8.31 11.14
N LEU A 342 -7.24 7.24 10.48
CA LEU A 342 -6.78 7.22 9.10
C LEU A 342 -7.90 7.10 8.05
N GLY A 343 -9.17 7.02 8.47
CA GLY A 343 -10.31 6.90 7.55
C GLY A 343 -10.63 5.47 7.10
N TYR A 344 -10.01 4.45 7.70
CA TYR A 344 -10.41 3.06 7.46
C TYR A 344 -11.65 2.71 8.30
N SER A 345 -12.55 1.89 7.74
CA SER A 345 -13.84 1.56 8.33
C SER A 345 -14.13 0.07 8.29
N GLU A 346 -14.43 -0.51 9.46
CA GLU A 346 -14.93 -1.89 9.52
C GLU A 346 -16.27 -2.05 8.81
N ALA A 347 -17.13 -1.03 8.86
CA ALA A 347 -18.44 -1.05 8.21
C ALA A 347 -18.34 -1.05 6.68
N ASN A 348 -17.28 -0.47 6.13
CA ASN A 348 -17.00 -0.47 4.69
C ASN A 348 -16.22 -1.71 4.24
N GLY A 349 -15.90 -2.63 5.15
CA GLY A 349 -15.13 -3.85 4.85
C GLY A 349 -13.63 -3.62 4.70
N ASP A 350 -13.11 -2.47 5.14
CA ASP A 350 -11.68 -2.13 4.98
C ASP A 350 -10.76 -3.03 5.81
N PHE A 351 -11.27 -3.52 6.93
CA PHE A 351 -10.64 -4.51 7.80
C PHE A 351 -11.68 -5.15 8.73
N VAL A 352 -11.38 -6.35 9.21
CA VAL A 352 -12.13 -6.99 10.29
C VAL A 352 -11.53 -6.53 11.63
N PHE A 353 -12.38 -6.19 12.60
CA PHE A 353 -11.95 -5.65 13.90
C PHE A 353 -10.82 -6.45 14.59
N VAL A 354 -10.94 -7.79 14.63
CA VAL A 354 -9.93 -8.65 15.27
C VAL A 354 -8.62 -8.70 14.49
N GLU A 355 -8.65 -8.34 13.22
CA GLU A 355 -7.51 -8.29 12.30
C GLU A 355 -6.95 -6.87 12.15
N ALA A 356 -7.40 -5.91 12.95
CA ALA A 356 -6.86 -4.55 12.94
C ALA A 356 -5.31 -4.50 13.04
N PRO A 357 -4.62 -5.32 13.86
CA PRO A 357 -3.15 -5.39 13.87
C PRO A 357 -2.58 -5.83 12.51
N GLN A 358 -3.21 -6.82 11.87
CA GLN A 358 -2.79 -7.28 10.54
C GLN A 358 -2.99 -6.18 9.50
N LYS A 359 -4.09 -5.43 9.55
CA LYS A 359 -4.30 -4.29 8.65
C LYS A 359 -3.26 -3.20 8.86
N ALA A 360 -3.00 -2.83 10.12
CA ALA A 360 -1.98 -1.82 10.43
C ALA A 360 -0.57 -2.27 10.02
N TYR A 361 -0.28 -3.56 10.12
CA TYR A 361 0.92 -4.17 9.57
C TYR A 361 1.02 -3.98 8.05
N GLU A 362 -0.05 -4.26 7.29
CA GLU A 362 -0.08 -3.98 5.84
C GLU A 362 0.17 -2.51 5.51
N LEU A 363 -0.22 -1.60 6.39
CA LEU A 363 -0.04 -0.15 6.24
C LEU A 363 1.31 0.36 6.77
N GLY A 364 2.19 -0.51 7.27
CA GLY A 364 3.52 -0.12 7.75
C GLY A 364 3.56 0.47 9.16
N PHE A 365 2.60 0.14 10.02
CA PHE A 365 2.61 0.59 11.42
C PHE A 365 3.71 -0.09 12.27
N TYR A 366 4.17 -1.27 11.87
CA TYR A 366 5.04 -2.10 12.70
C TYR A 366 6.47 -2.16 12.15
N ILE A 367 6.90 -1.10 11.46
CA ILE A 367 8.25 -1.03 10.90
C ILE A 367 9.24 -0.74 12.06
N SER A 368 10.25 -1.60 12.18
CA SER A 368 11.34 -1.50 13.16
C SER A 368 12.44 -0.53 12.70
N ASP A 369 12.10 0.72 12.42
CA ASP A 369 13.08 1.72 11.93
C ASP A 369 13.74 2.55 13.03
N THR A 370 13.22 2.46 14.26
CA THR A 370 13.59 3.36 15.36
C THR A 370 13.86 2.62 16.68
N SER A 371 13.35 1.40 16.84
CA SER A 371 13.76 0.48 17.90
C SER A 371 13.33 -0.94 17.52
N ASP A 372 14.08 -1.96 17.95
CA ASP A 372 13.68 -3.38 17.87
C ASP A 372 12.51 -3.68 18.84
N TYR A 373 11.55 -2.76 18.94
CA TYR A 373 10.44 -2.83 19.87
C TYR A 373 9.35 -3.73 19.31
N GLU A 374 8.95 -4.71 20.12
CA GLU A 374 7.88 -5.64 19.83
C GLU A 374 6.85 -5.62 20.95
N ILE A 375 5.57 -5.63 20.57
CA ILE A 375 4.46 -5.78 21.51
C ILE A 375 4.44 -7.22 22.01
N LYS A 376 4.64 -7.41 23.31
CA LYS A 376 4.75 -8.75 23.92
C LYS A 376 3.40 -9.35 24.32
N ASN A 377 2.37 -8.53 24.46
CA ASN A 377 1.05 -8.96 24.93
C ASN A 377 -0.06 -8.21 24.20
N SER A 378 -0.63 -8.83 23.17
CA SER A 378 -1.70 -8.25 22.36
C SER A 378 -3.04 -8.13 23.09
N ASP A 379 -3.26 -8.83 24.20
CA ASP A 379 -4.53 -8.75 24.94
C ASP A 379 -4.55 -7.59 25.94
N ARG A 380 -3.38 -7.15 26.41
CA ARG A 380 -3.22 -6.13 27.45
C ARG A 380 -2.03 -5.24 27.11
N LEU A 381 -2.30 -4.19 26.34
CA LEU A 381 -1.27 -3.24 25.96
C LEU A 381 -0.77 -2.46 27.17
N THR A 382 0.49 -2.08 27.10
CA THR A 382 1.06 -1.00 27.91
C THR A 382 0.88 0.35 27.22
N ARG A 383 1.10 1.44 27.94
CA ARG A 383 1.19 2.78 27.33
C ARG A 383 2.35 2.88 26.33
N ARG A 384 3.42 2.10 26.49
CA ARG A 384 4.52 2.00 25.52
C ARG A 384 4.05 1.42 24.20
N ASP A 385 3.30 0.31 24.25
CA ASP A 385 2.72 -0.32 23.06
C ASP A 385 1.77 0.63 22.32
N MET A 386 0.93 1.34 23.08
CA MET A 386 0.08 2.40 22.56
C MET A 386 0.88 3.47 21.83
N CYS A 387 1.98 3.95 22.43
CA CYS A 387 2.83 4.97 21.83
C CYS A 387 3.49 4.47 20.54
N TYR A 388 3.94 3.22 20.51
CA TYR A 388 4.50 2.59 19.32
C TYR A 388 3.49 2.59 18.16
N ILE A 389 2.28 2.08 18.38
CA ILE A 389 1.22 2.02 17.37
C ILE A 389 0.84 3.44 16.90
N ALA A 390 0.59 4.35 17.86
CA ALA A 390 0.14 5.70 17.53
C ALA A 390 1.20 6.51 16.78
N PHE A 391 2.47 6.45 17.20
CA PHE A 391 3.56 7.16 16.53
C PHE A 391 3.77 6.67 15.11
N ASN A 392 3.80 5.34 14.90
CA ASN A 392 3.99 4.82 13.55
C ASN A 392 2.82 5.18 12.63
N GLY A 393 1.59 5.15 13.14
CA GLY A 393 0.39 5.58 12.41
C GLY A 393 0.41 7.05 11.98
N LEU A 394 1.15 7.94 12.65
CA LEU A 394 1.25 9.37 12.28
C LEU A 394 1.75 9.58 10.85
N PHE A 395 2.56 8.65 10.35
CA PHE A 395 3.25 8.75 9.06
C PHE A 395 2.64 7.85 8.00
N VAL A 396 1.41 7.38 8.24
CA VAL A 396 0.61 6.64 7.26
C VAL A 396 -0.35 7.62 6.58
N GLN A 397 -0.50 7.48 5.26
CA GLN A 397 -1.42 8.31 4.49
C GLN A 397 -2.87 8.02 4.91
N ASN A 398 -3.65 9.08 5.06
CA ASN A 398 -5.08 8.95 5.30
C ASN A 398 -5.76 8.39 4.05
N LYS A 399 -6.70 7.45 4.22
CA LYS A 399 -7.43 6.82 3.12
C LYS A 399 -8.34 7.81 2.39
N GLU A 400 -8.98 8.73 3.12
CA GLU A 400 -10.00 9.63 2.60
C GLU A 400 -9.49 11.05 2.32
N LYS A 401 -8.39 11.45 2.97
CA LYS A 401 -7.80 12.80 2.86
C LYS A 401 -6.44 12.74 2.20
N SER A 402 -6.10 13.76 1.41
CA SER A 402 -4.71 13.97 1.00
C SER A 402 -3.85 14.31 2.23
N GLY A 403 -2.81 13.54 2.50
CA GLY A 403 -1.87 13.79 3.60
C GLY A 403 -1.72 12.62 4.56
N TYR A 404 -0.92 12.83 5.60
CA TYR A 404 -0.61 11.86 6.65
C TYR A 404 -1.51 12.07 7.87
N LEU A 405 -1.61 11.08 8.76
CA LEU A 405 -2.38 11.22 9.99
C LEU A 405 -1.91 12.42 10.83
N ILE A 406 -0.61 12.71 10.85
CA ILE A 406 -0.04 13.87 11.55
C ILE A 406 -0.62 15.21 11.08
N ASP A 407 -1.14 15.29 9.85
CA ASP A 407 -1.74 16.51 9.31
C ASP A 407 -3.11 16.83 9.93
N ASN A 408 -3.75 15.86 10.61
CA ASN A 408 -4.92 16.18 11.44
C ASN A 408 -4.57 17.14 12.59
N LEU A 409 -3.30 17.20 13.00
CA LEU A 409 -2.84 17.99 14.15
C LEU A 409 -2.45 19.42 13.77
N THR A 410 -2.18 19.70 12.50
CA THR A 410 -1.74 21.02 12.02
C THR A 410 -2.89 22.01 11.82
N ALA A 411 -4.14 21.54 11.90
CA ALA A 411 -5.34 22.38 11.92
C ALA A 411 -5.58 23.08 13.28
N MET A 412 -4.77 22.81 14.32
CA MET A 412 -4.87 23.44 15.64
C MET A 412 -4.07 24.75 15.72
N LYS A 413 -4.55 25.80 15.02
CA LYS A 413 -4.05 27.18 15.17
C LYS A 413 -5.15 28.20 15.28
#